data_AF-A0A2K3K2N1-F1
#
_entry.id   AF-A0A2K3K2N1-F1
#
_cell.length_a   1.000
_cell.length_b   1.000
_cell.length_c   1.000
_cell.angle_alpha   90.00
_cell.angle_beta   90.00
_cell.angle_gamma   90.00
#
_symmetry.space_group_name_H-M   'P 1'
#
loop_
_entity.id
_entity.type
_entity.pdbx_description
1 polymer ?
#
loop_
_entity_poly.entity_id
_entity_poly.type
_entity_poly.pdbx_seq_one_letter_code
_entity_poly.pdbx_strand_id
1 'polypeptide(L)'
;MHGFKRETRFTSKSSADEIINKIEEAAKPLGFDVQKKNFKMRLANMKAGRKGNLNVATEVFQVAPSLHMVEVRKAKGDTLEFHKFYKKLSTCLEDVVWKTEDDMTKQEAK
;
A
#
# COMPACT_ATOMS: atom_id res chain seq x y z
N MET A 1 20.84 8.41 -7.83
CA MET A 1 19.51 8.35 -8.46
C MET A 1 18.70 7.29 -7.74
N HIS A 2 17.86 7.67 -6.77
CA HIS A 2 17.03 6.71 -6.05
C HIS A 2 15.97 6.18 -7.02
N GLY A 3 16.11 4.92 -7.44
CA GLY A 3 15.12 4.28 -8.29
C GLY A 3 13.76 4.39 -7.63
N PHE A 4 12.81 5.05 -8.30
CA PHE A 4 11.41 5.09 -7.89
C PHE A 4 10.88 3.65 -7.86
N LYS A 5 11.05 2.97 -6.72
CA LYS A 5 10.50 1.63 -6.51
C LYS A 5 8.99 1.75 -6.69
N ARG A 6 8.48 1.14 -7.77
CA ARG A 6 7.04 1.10 -8.10
C ARG A 6 6.26 0.17 -7.18
N GLU A 7 6.97 -0.45 -6.23
CA GLU A 7 6.56 -1.52 -5.36
C GLU A 7 7.07 -1.22 -3.96
N THR A 8 6.17 -1.27 -2.98
CA THR A 8 6.47 -1.10 -1.56
C THR A 8 6.01 -2.36 -0.83
N ARG A 9 6.69 -2.71 0.26
CA ARG A 9 6.37 -3.89 1.06
C ARG A 9 6.43 -3.52 2.52
N PHE A 10 5.50 -4.05 3.30
CA PHE A 10 5.52 -3.94 4.75
C PHE A 10 5.03 -5.25 5.35
N THR A 11 5.42 -5.53 6.58
CA THR A 11 4.93 -6.69 7.33
C THR A 11 3.96 -6.25 8.42
N SER A 12 3.09 -7.14 8.84
CA SER A 12 2.06 -6.91 9.85
C SER A 12 1.81 -8.19 10.63
N LYS A 13 1.56 -8.05 11.93
CA LYS A 13 1.19 -9.16 12.82
C LYS A 13 -0.32 -9.44 12.83
N SER A 14 -1.11 -8.57 12.22
CA SER A 14 -2.56 -8.75 12.11
C SER A 14 -2.90 -9.85 11.09
N SER A 15 -4.12 -10.37 11.20
CA SER A 15 -4.65 -11.35 10.25
C SER A 15 -4.81 -10.75 8.86
N ALA A 16 -4.72 -11.59 7.82
CA ALA A 16 -4.89 -11.14 6.43
C ALA A 16 -6.21 -10.37 6.21
N ASP A 17 -7.32 -10.84 6.79
CA ASP A 17 -8.62 -10.16 6.72
C ASP A 17 -8.60 -8.75 7.33
N GLU A 18 -7.95 -8.58 8.49
CA GLU A 18 -7.86 -7.29 9.18
C GLU A 18 -7.05 -6.29 8.36
N ILE A 19 -5.93 -6.75 7.80
CA ILE A 19 -5.09 -5.98 6.87
C ILE A 19 -5.91 -5.55 5.64
N ILE A 20 -6.62 -6.50 5.03
CA ILE A 20 -7.46 -6.25 3.84
C ILE A 20 -8.56 -5.23 4.14
N ASN A 21 -9.22 -5.36 5.30
CA ASN A 21 -10.25 -4.44 5.73
C ASN A 21 -9.68 -3.04 6.00
N LYS A 22 -8.55 -2.94 6.72
CA LYS A 22 -7.86 -1.66 6.95
C LYS A 22 -7.45 -0.97 5.63
N ILE A 23 -6.94 -1.72 4.65
CA ILE A 23 -6.59 -1.17 3.33
C ILE A 23 -7.84 -0.66 2.60
N GLU A 24 -8.95 -1.41 2.66
CA GLU A 24 -10.22 -0.99 2.07
C GLU A 24 -10.75 0.29 2.72
N GLU A 25 -10.79 0.35 4.05
CA GLU A 25 -11.25 1.52 4.81
C GLU A 25 -10.40 2.76 4.55
N ALA A 26 -9.09 2.59 4.37
CA ALA A 26 -8.19 3.68 3.98
C ALA A 26 -8.44 4.14 2.54
N ALA A 27 -8.82 3.24 1.64
CA ALA A 27 -8.98 3.52 0.21
C ALA A 27 -10.34 4.12 -0.17
N LYS A 28 -11.42 3.72 0.50
CA LYS A 28 -12.78 4.26 0.31
C LYS A 28 -12.86 5.79 0.35
N PRO A 29 -12.39 6.49 1.42
CA PRO A 29 -12.45 7.94 1.50
C PRO A 29 -11.51 8.65 0.51
N LEU A 30 -10.62 7.90 -0.15
CA LEU A 30 -9.75 8.42 -1.21
C LEU A 30 -10.41 8.34 -2.59
N GLY A 31 -11.61 7.77 -2.70
CA GLY A 31 -12.32 7.58 -3.96
C GLY A 31 -11.77 6.44 -4.80
N PHE A 32 -11.05 5.50 -4.18
CA PHE A 32 -10.60 4.28 -4.85
C PHE A 32 -11.66 3.20 -4.71
N ASP A 33 -11.93 2.53 -5.83
CA ASP A 33 -12.69 1.29 -5.86
C ASP A 33 -11.80 0.14 -5.41
N VAL A 34 -12.29 -0.69 -4.50
CA VAL A 34 -11.53 -1.78 -3.89
C VAL A 34 -12.14 -3.11 -4.31
N GLN A 35 -11.40 -3.88 -5.09
CA GLN A 35 -11.78 -5.23 -5.48
C GLN A 35 -10.95 -6.25 -4.71
N LYS A 36 -11.58 -6.99 -3.79
CA LYS A 36 -10.94 -8.06 -3.02
C LYS A 36 -11.13 -9.40 -3.72
N LYS A 37 -10.06 -10.20 -3.78
CA LYS A 37 -10.07 -11.56 -4.34
C LYS A 37 -9.14 -12.44 -3.50
N ASN A 38 -9.70 -13.11 -2.51
CA ASN A 38 -8.98 -13.88 -1.49
C ASN A 38 -7.90 -13.00 -0.82
N PHE A 39 -6.61 -13.29 -1.05
CA PHE A 39 -5.47 -12.54 -0.50
C PHE A 39 -4.93 -11.44 -1.43
N LYS A 40 -5.63 -11.16 -2.53
CA LYS A 40 -5.29 -10.11 -3.50
C LYS A 40 -6.32 -9.01 -3.43
N MET A 41 -5.87 -7.77 -3.54
CA MET A 41 -6.72 -6.60 -3.68
C MET A 41 -6.31 -5.79 -4.90
N ARG A 42 -7.28 -5.19 -5.57
CA ARG A 42 -7.04 -4.20 -6.63
C ARG A 42 -7.75 -2.91 -6.25
N LEU A 43 -6.98 -1.84 -6.23
CA LEU A 43 -7.41 -0.50 -5.91
C LEU A 43 -7.38 0.31 -7.20
N ALA A 44 -8.52 0.79 -7.66
CA ALA A 44 -8.63 1.59 -8.87
C ALA A 44 -9.25 2.94 -8.56
N ASN A 45 -8.53 4.03 -8.81
CA ASN A 45 -9.12 5.35 -8.69
C ASN A 45 -10.06 5.60 -9.89
N MET A 46 -11.34 5.81 -9.64
CA MET A 46 -12.29 6.18 -10.70
C MET A 46 -12.11 7.62 -11.16
N LYS A 47 -11.56 8.50 -10.31
CA LYS A 47 -11.19 9.86 -10.72
C LYS A 47 -9.96 9.80 -11.63
N ALA A 48 -10.17 10.08 -12.91
CA ALA A 48 -9.07 10.30 -13.84
C ALA A 48 -8.33 11.58 -13.45
N GLY A 49 -7.13 11.44 -12.89
CA GLY A 49 -6.21 12.55 -12.72
C GLY A 49 -5.64 13.01 -14.07
N ARG A 50 -4.71 13.96 -14.04
CA ARG A 50 -4.05 14.54 -15.24
C ARG A 50 -3.36 13.50 -16.13
N LYS A 51 -3.10 12.29 -15.61
CA LYS A 51 -2.42 11.16 -16.30
C LYS A 51 -3.29 9.89 -16.39
N GLY A 52 -4.59 10.03 -16.18
CA GLY A 52 -5.56 8.94 -16.18
C GLY A 52 -5.72 8.26 -14.81
N ASN A 53 -6.41 7.13 -14.81
CA ASN A 53 -6.76 6.36 -13.62
C ASN A 53 -5.53 5.67 -13.01
N LEU A 54 -5.35 5.84 -11.70
CA LEU A 54 -4.35 5.14 -10.91
C LEU A 54 -4.88 3.76 -10.51
N ASN A 55 -4.16 2.72 -10.92
CA ASN A 55 -4.42 1.34 -10.53
C ASN A 55 -3.27 0.81 -9.69
N VAL A 56 -3.62 0.29 -8.52
CA VAL A 56 -2.71 -0.31 -7.55
C VAL A 56 -3.16 -1.75 -7.30
N ALA A 57 -2.23 -2.68 -7.36
CA ALA A 57 -2.44 -4.07 -6.98
C ALA A 57 -1.79 -4.27 -5.61
N THR A 58 -2.50 -4.89 -4.70
CA THR A 58 -2.00 -5.24 -3.38
C THR A 58 -2.14 -6.74 -3.16
N GLU A 59 -1.15 -7.36 -2.57
CA GLU A 59 -1.13 -8.81 -2.37
C GLU A 59 -0.59 -9.12 -0.98
N VAL A 60 -1.30 -9.98 -0.24
CA VAL A 60 -0.96 -10.38 1.11
C VAL A 60 -0.38 -11.79 1.07
N PHE A 61 0.81 -11.94 1.63
CA PHE A 61 1.56 -13.18 1.72
C PHE A 61 1.75 -13.55 3.18
N GLN A 62 1.39 -14.77 3.57
CA GLN A 62 1.76 -15.27 4.89
C GLN A 62 3.24 -15.67 4.86
N VAL A 63 4.07 -14.95 5.62
CA VAL A 63 5.52 -15.20 5.71
C VAL A 63 5.91 -15.92 7.00
N ALA A 64 5.05 -15.86 8.02
CA ALA A 64 5.13 -16.68 9.23
C ALA A 64 3.70 -16.92 9.80
N PRO A 65 3.52 -17.86 10.75
CA PRO A 65 2.20 -18.17 11.32
C PRO A 65 1.46 -16.94 11.89
N SER A 66 2.21 -15.97 12.43
CA SER A 66 1.71 -14.71 12.99
C SER A 66 2.24 -13.48 12.27
N LEU A 67 2.75 -13.63 11.04
CA LEU A 67 3.32 -12.53 10.27
C LEU A 67 2.88 -12.60 8.81
N HIS A 68 2.25 -11.52 8.36
CA HIS A 68 1.81 -11.34 6.99
C HIS A 68 2.61 -10.20 6.36
N MET A 69 3.10 -10.41 5.15
CA MET A 69 3.72 -9.40 4.32
C MET A 69 2.69 -8.89 3.31
N VAL A 70 2.59 -7.58 3.18
CA VAL A 70 1.75 -6.93 2.19
C VAL A 70 2.65 -6.27 1.17
N GLU A 71 2.46 -6.63 -0.10
CA GLU A 71 3.11 -6.00 -1.23
C GLU A 71 2.12 -5.08 -1.94
N VAL A 72 2.50 -3.81 -2.12
CA VAL A 72 1.70 -2.80 -2.84
C VAL A 72 2.44 -2.41 -4.11
N ARG A 73 1.83 -2.68 -5.26
CA ARG A 73 2.41 -2.48 -6.59
C ARG A 73 1.60 -1.48 -7.41
N LYS A 74 2.26 -0.49 -7.98
CA LYS A 74 1.65 0.39 -8.98
C LYS A 74 1.49 -0.35 -10.30
N ALA A 75 0.24 -0.62 -10.70
CA ALA A 75 -0.08 -1.27 -11.97
C ALA A 75 -0.15 -0.27 -13.14
N LYS A 76 -0.85 0.86 -12.97
CA LYS A 76 -1.03 1.89 -14.02
C LYS A 76 -1.27 3.26 -13.37
N GLY A 77 -0.98 4.35 -14.09
CA GLY A 77 -1.28 5.72 -13.66
C GLY A 77 -0.10 6.48 -13.05
N ASP A 78 -0.41 7.61 -12.42
CA ASP A 78 0.57 8.61 -12.00
C ASP A 78 1.38 8.16 -10.76
N THR A 79 2.69 8.39 -10.79
CA THR A 79 3.59 8.04 -9.67
C THR A 79 3.38 8.95 -8.46
N LEU A 80 3.02 10.22 -8.65
CA LEU A 80 2.75 11.16 -7.56
C LEU A 80 1.46 10.82 -6.83
N GLU A 81 0.41 10.44 -7.58
CA GLU A 81 -0.83 9.94 -6.97
C GLU A 81 -0.59 8.65 -6.20
N PHE A 82 0.22 7.73 -6.75
CA PHE A 82 0.62 6.52 -6.05
C PHE A 82 1.34 6.84 -4.73
N HIS A 83 2.26 7.81 -4.75
CA HIS A 83 2.99 8.20 -3.54
C HIS A 83 2.07 8.84 -2.49
N LYS A 84 1.10 9.69 -2.91
CA LYS A 84 0.09 10.24 -2.00
C LYS A 84 -0.81 9.15 -1.41
N PHE A 85 -1.24 8.21 -2.24
CA PHE A 85 -2.03 7.05 -1.81
C PHE A 85 -1.24 6.22 -0.80
N TYR A 86 0.00 5.84 -1.13
CA TYR A 86 0.86 5.06 -0.25
C TYR A 86 1.12 5.76 1.07
N LYS A 87 1.40 7.07 1.06
CA LYS A 87 1.59 7.86 2.29
C LYS A 87 0.36 7.84 3.18
N LYS A 88 -0.84 7.99 2.61
CA LYS A 88 -2.09 7.89 3.39
C LYS A 88 -2.34 6.46 3.89
N LEU A 89 -2.10 5.48 3.04
CA LEU A 89 -2.22 4.06 3.40
C LEU A 89 -1.28 3.71 4.55
N SER A 90 -0.01 4.13 4.49
CA SER A 90 0.98 3.89 5.55
C SER A 90 0.58 4.55 6.86
N THR A 91 -0.07 5.72 6.83
CA THR A 91 -0.59 6.36 8.05
C THR A 91 -1.78 5.59 8.62
N CYS A 92 -2.72 5.13 7.79
CA CYS A 92 -3.87 4.33 8.26
C CYS A 92 -3.44 2.94 8.78
N LEU A 93 -2.34 2.42 8.25
CA LEU A 93 -1.76 1.15 8.63
C LEU A 93 -0.67 1.29 9.68
N GLU A 94 -0.38 2.48 10.21
CA GLU A 94 0.68 2.66 11.20
C GLU A 94 0.45 1.82 12.46
N ASP A 95 -0.81 1.65 12.87
CA ASP A 95 -1.18 0.78 13.99
C ASP A 95 -1.01 -0.73 13.70
N VAL A 96 -0.87 -1.09 12.42
CA VAL A 96 -0.93 -2.48 11.94
C VAL A 96 0.42 -2.94 11.37
N VAL A 97 1.25 -1.99 10.92
CA VAL A 97 2.55 -2.22 10.27
C VAL A 97 3.62 -2.50 11.33
N TRP A 98 4.25 -3.66 11.21
CA TRP A 98 5.50 -3.94 11.89
C TRP A 98 6.64 -3.25 11.14
N LYS A 99 7.07 -2.08 11.61
CA LYS A 99 8.26 -1.41 11.08
C LYS A 99 9.51 -2.08 11.66
N THR A 100 10.26 -2.85 10.86
CA THR A 100 11.68 -3.07 11.14
C THR A 100 12.46 -1.83 10.74
N GLU A 101 13.42 -1.42 11.57
CA GLU A 101 14.19 -0.16 11.55
C GLU A 101 14.96 0.16 10.25
N ASP A 102 14.83 -0.65 9.19
CA ASP A 102 15.55 -0.47 7.92
C ASP A 102 14.98 0.66 7.03
N ASP A 103 13.77 1.17 7.29
CA ASP A 103 13.21 2.35 6.60
C ASP A 103 13.66 3.68 7.25
N MET A 104 14.55 3.63 8.26
CA MET A 104 15.15 4.79 8.95
C MET A 104 16.62 5.04 8.57
N THR A 105 17.05 4.67 7.37
CA THR A 105 18.28 5.24 6.78
C THR A 105 17.93 5.91 5.44
N LYS A 106 17.93 7.24 5.28
CA LYS A 106 18.54 8.34 6.02
C LYS A 106 17.64 9.58 5.88
N GLN A 107 17.10 10.08 6.99
CA GLN A 107 17.01 11.53 7.16
C GLN A 107 18.43 12.05 7.42
N GLU A 108 18.69 13.27 6.96
CA GLU A 108 19.93 14.06 7.10
C GLU A 108 21.12 13.72 6.18
N ALA A 109 21.40 14.65 5.28
CA ALA A 109 22.72 15.27 5.18
C ALA A 109 22.61 16.63 4.46
N LYS A 110 22.59 17.68 5.29
CA LYS A 110 23.13 19.04 5.12
C LYS A 110 22.68 19.91 3.95
#